data_AF-A0A2P4P082-F1
#
_entry.id   AF-A0A2P4P082-F1
#
_cell.length_a   1.000
_cell.length_b   1.000
_cell.length_c   1.000
_cell.angle_alpha   90.00
_cell.angle_beta   90.00
_cell.angle_gamma   90.00
#
_symmetry.space_group_name_H-M   'P 1'
#
loop_
_entity.id
_entity.type
_entity.pdbx_description
1 polymer ?
#
loop_
_entity_poly.entity_id
_entity_poly.type
_entity_poly.pdbx_seq_one_letter_code
_entity_poly.pdbx_strand_id
1 'polypeptide(L)' 'FGGSGNAIIDEFILKNRLQWFPYNKFKNVEYLNEGGFGTIYKATWLKNNRDEEVILKCHKNLNENLNEFLKEV' A
#
# COMPACT_ATOMS: atom_id res chain seq x y z
N PHE A 1 15.10 -4.98 0.59
CA PHE A 1 13.97 -4.03 0.74
C PHE A 1 14.13 -3.34 2.08
N GLY A 2 14.06 -2.00 2.12
CA GLY A 2 14.33 -1.22 3.33
C GLY A 2 13.11 -1.17 4.27
N GLY A 3 13.34 -0.75 5.52
CA GLY A 3 12.28 -0.45 6.47
C GLY A 3 11.56 0.87 6.15
N SER A 4 10.42 1.07 6.78
CA SER A 4 9.64 2.32 6.72
C SER A 4 10.33 3.49 7.43
N GLY A 5 11.31 3.21 8.29
CA GLY A 5 11.94 4.20 9.17
C GLY A 5 11.18 4.40 10.49
N ASN A 6 10.11 3.62 10.73
CA ASN A 6 9.36 3.60 11.97
C ASN A 6 9.37 2.17 12.54
N ALA A 7 9.95 2.00 13.73
CA ALA A 7 10.14 0.69 14.35
C ALA A 7 8.82 -0.07 14.60
N ILE A 8 7.75 0.64 14.96
CA ILE A 8 6.43 0.02 15.23
C ILE A 8 5.82 -0.51 13.92
N ILE A 9 5.95 0.26 12.83
CA ILE A 9 5.47 -0.13 11.50
C ILE A 9 6.30 -1.30 10.98
N ASP A 10 7.62 -1.26 11.14
CA ASP A 10 8.52 -2.32 10.68
C ASP A 10 8.27 -3.64 11.42
N GLU A 11 8.02 -3.59 12.73
CA GLU A 11 7.61 -4.76 13.51
C GLU A 11 6.27 -5.32 13.01
N PHE A 12 5.28 -4.46 12.74
CA PHE A 12 3.99 -4.89 12.20
C PHE A 12 4.11 -5.57 10.83
N ILE A 13 4.91 -4.98 9.93
CA ILE A 13 5.17 -5.52 8.59
C ILE A 13 5.85 -6.89 8.70
N LEU A 14 6.86 -7.02 9.57
CA LEU A 14 7.57 -8.27 9.80
C LEU A 14 6.63 -9.35 10.37
N LYS A 15 5.85 -9.01 11.40
CA LYS A 15 4.90 -9.91 12.05
C LYS A 15 3.85 -10.47 11.09
N ASN A 16 3.37 -9.64 10.16
CA ASN A 16 2.35 -10.02 9.18
C ASN A 16 2.93 -10.48 7.83
N ARG A 17 4.27 -10.62 7.72
CA ARG A 17 4.96 -11.03 6.49
C ARG A 17 4.63 -10.16 5.27
N LEU A 18 4.39 -8.88 5.52
CA LEU A 18 4.12 -7.90 4.47
C LEU A 18 5.42 -7.39 3.87
N GLN A 19 5.33 -6.84 2.65
CA GLN A 19 6.47 -6.20 2.00
C GLN A 19 6.26 -4.69 1.96
N TRP A 20 7.24 -3.95 2.48
CA TRP A 20 7.26 -2.49 2.40
C TRP A 20 7.71 -2.02 1.02
N PHE A 21 6.99 -1.05 0.47
CA PHE A 21 7.36 -0.34 -0.74
C PHE A 21 7.38 1.16 -0.48
N PRO A 22 8.49 1.86 -0.79
CA PRO A 22 8.55 3.29 -0.57
C PRO A 22 7.68 4.02 -1.60
N TYR A 23 6.89 4.98 -1.12
CA TYR A 23 5.92 5.73 -1.93
C TYR A 23 6.57 6.45 -3.13
N ASN A 24 7.82 6.88 -2.99
CA ASN A 24 8.58 7.56 -4.04
C ASN A 24 8.88 6.71 -5.30
N LYS A 25 8.59 5.40 -5.28
CA LYS A 25 8.72 4.51 -6.45
C LYS A 25 7.48 4.48 -7.32
N PHE A 26 6.36 5.07 -6.86
CA PHE A 26 5.15 5.22 -7.64
C PHE A 26 5.14 6.57 -8.36
N LYS A 27 4.70 6.56 -9.62
CA LYS A 27 4.52 7.72 -10.49
C LYS A 27 3.09 7.73 -11.02
N ASN A 28 2.66 8.86 -11.56
CA ASN A 28 1.35 9.01 -12.21
C ASN A 28 0.22 8.47 -11.33
N VAL A 29 0.21 8.86 -10.05
CA VAL A 29 -0.83 8.44 -9.10
C VAL A 29 -2.11 9.20 -9.43
N GLU A 30 -3.08 8.50 -9.98
CA GLU A 30 -4.35 9.04 -10.43
C GLU A 30 -5.49 8.45 -9.61
N TYR A 31 -6.46 9.28 -9.23
CA TYR A 31 -7.67 8.81 -8.56
C TYR A 31 -8.50 7.97 -9.54
N LEU A 32 -8.95 6.80 -9.09
CA LEU A 32 -9.80 5.93 -9.90
C LEU A 32 -11.25 5.92 -9.39
N ASN A 33 -11.47 5.65 -8.11
CA ASN A 33 -12.80 5.57 -7.51
C ASN A 33 -12.74 5.62 -5.99
N GLU A 34 -13.88 5.86 -5.35
CA GLU A 34 -14.05 5.82 -3.91
C GLU A 34 -15.31 5.02 -3.57
N GLY A 35 -15.17 4.05 -2.69
CA GLY A 35 -16.27 3.22 -2.18
C GLY A 35 -16.36 3.24 -0.67
N GLY A 36 -17.26 2.42 -0.12
CA GLY A 36 -17.46 2.31 1.33
C GLY A 36 -16.20 1.84 2.09
N PHE A 37 -15.30 1.11 1.42
CA PHE A 37 -14.11 0.53 2.04
C PHE A 37 -12.85 1.38 1.85
N GLY A 38 -12.88 2.45 1.07
CA GLY A 38 -11.70 3.28 0.83
C GLY A 38 -11.64 3.86 -0.58
N THR A 39 -10.51 4.46 -0.88
CA THR A 39 -10.22 5.14 -2.13
C THR A 39 -9.23 4.33 -2.95
N ILE A 40 -9.50 4.16 -4.24
CA ILE A 40 -8.69 3.43 -5.19
C ILE A 40 -7.98 4.44 -6.08
N TYR A 41 -6.68 4.26 -6.23
CA TYR A 41 -5.82 4.99 -7.14
C TYR A 41 -5.17 4.03 -8.12
N LYS A 42 -4.90 4.55 -9.31
CA LYS A 42 -4.08 3.91 -10.33
C LYS A 42 -2.69 4.56 -10.28
N ALA A 43 -1.63 3.77 -10.38
CA ALA A 43 -0.27 4.31 -10.41
C ALA A 43 0.65 3.47 -11.30
N THR A 44 1.79 4.04 -11.67
CA THR A 44 2.89 3.32 -12.31
C THR A 44 3.99 3.09 -11.30
N TRP A 45 4.33 1.84 -11.03
CA TRP A 45 5.45 1.45 -10.18
C TRP A 45 6.71 1.23 -11.01
N LEU A 46 7.78 1.97 -10.67
CA LEU A 46 9.06 1.84 -11.36
C LEU A 46 9.92 0.74 -10.69
N LYS A 47 10.00 -0.42 -11.33
CA LYS A 47 10.80 -1.55 -10.88
C LYS A 47 11.84 -1.91 -11.94
N ASN A 48 13.13 -1.77 -11.60
CA ASN A 48 14.24 -2.16 -12.49
C ASN A 48 14.12 -1.61 -13.93
N ASN A 49 13.79 -0.32 -14.07
CA ASN A 49 13.53 0.37 -15.34
C ASN A 49 12.34 -0.18 -16.15
N ARG A 50 11.43 -0.90 -15.51
CA ARG A 50 10.12 -1.25 -16.07
C ARG A 50 9.04 -0.49 -15.33
N ASP A 51 8.10 0.00 -16.12
CA ASP A 51 6.89 0.64 -15.64
C ASP A 51 5.82 -0.45 -15.52
N GLU A 52 5.40 -0.73 -14.29
CA GLU A 52 4.33 -1.67 -14.00
C GLU A 52 3.10 -0.88 -13.55
N GLU A 53 1.95 -1.12 -14.20
CA GLU A 53 0.69 -0.53 -13.77
C GLU A 53 0.18 -1.24 -12.52
N VAL A 54 -0.11 -0.48 -11.47
CA VAL A 54 -0.55 -1.00 -10.17
C VAL A 54 -1.79 -0.25 -9.69
N ILE A 55 -2.56 -0.92 -8.84
CA ILE A 55 -3.70 -0.34 -8.14
C ILE A 55 -3.31 -0.14 -6.67
N LEU A 56 -3.47 1.09 -6.18
CA LEU A 56 -3.26 1.44 -4.78
C LEU A 56 -4.63 1.60 -4.10
N LYS A 57 -4.92 0.75 -3.12
CA LYS A 57 -6.13 0.85 -2.29
C LYS A 57 -5.78 1.51 -0.97
N CYS A 58 -6.34 2.69 -0.72
CA CYS A 58 -6.17 3.47 0.50
C CYS A 58 -7.43 3.38 1.36
N HIS A 59 -7.33 2.73 2.52
CA HIS A 59 -8.46 2.66 3.45
C HIS A 59 -8.57 3.94 4.28
N LYS A 60 -9.80 4.45 4.45
CA LYS A 60 -10.08 5.69 5.19
C LYS A 60 -9.86 5.57 6.71
N ASN A 61 -9.94 4.36 7.25
CA ASN A 61 -9.89 4.14 8.69
C ASN A 61 -9.10 2.86 9.01
N LEU A 62 -7.81 2.99 9.31
CA LEU A 62 -6.95 1.86 9.69
C LEU A 62 -7.23 1.37 11.12
N ASN A 63 -7.91 2.19 11.95
CA ASN A 63 -8.10 1.95 13.37
C ASN A 63 -9.23 0.98 13.71
N GLU A 64 -10.21 0.78 12.82
CA GLU A 64 -11.42 0.03 13.18
C GLU A 64 -11.41 -1.43 12.73
N ASN A 65 -10.65 -1.83 11.70
CA ASN A 65 -10.59 -3.26 11.31
C ASN A 65 -9.36 -3.69 10.49
N LEU A 66 -8.16 -3.49 11.02
CA LEU A 66 -6.90 -3.96 10.40
C LEU A 66 -6.89 -5.48 10.12
N ASN A 67 -7.63 -6.27 10.90
CA ASN A 67 -7.74 -7.71 10.71
C ASN A 67 -8.60 -8.10 9.50
N GLU A 68 -9.59 -7.29 9.13
CA GLU A 68 -10.37 -7.49 7.91
C GLU A 68 -9.51 -7.19 6.68
N PHE A 69 -8.66 -6.15 6.75
CA PHE A 69 -7.68 -5.85 5.71
C PHE A 69 -6.70 -7.00 5.44
N LEU A 70 -6.16 -7.64 6.48
CA LEU A 70 -5.21 -8.74 6.31
C LEU A 70 -5.86 -10.05 5.81
N LYS A 71 -7.19 -10.16 5.83
CA LYS A 71 -7.93 -11.34 5.34
C LYS A 71 -8.37 -11.21 3.88
N GLU A 72 -8.35 -10.00 3.32
CA GLU A 72 -8.67 -9.78 1.91
C GLU A 72 -7.50 -10.31 1.06
N VAL A 73 -7.67 -11.51 0.48
CA VAL A 73 -6.71 -12.20 -0.42
C VAL A 73 -7.36 -12.43 -1.78
#